data_AF-A0A1J4UZZ1-F1
#
_entry.id   AF-A0A1J4UZZ1-F1
#
_cell.length_a   1.000
_cell.length_b   1.000
_cell.length_c   1.000
_cell.angle_alpha   90.00
_cell.angle_beta   90.00
_cell.angle_gamma   90.00
#
_symmetry.space_group_name_H-M   'P 1'
#
loop_
_entity.id
_entity.type
_entity.pdbx_description
1 polymer ?
#
loop_
_entity_poly.entity_id
_entity_poly.type
_entity_poly.pdbx_seq_one_letter_code
_entity_poly.pdbx_strand_id
1 'polypeptide(L)'
;MGNSVAGRIALGAMILVVLAVAVTSYMAIVRQTDIMEADEDRAADLLSSAIAISSASDIVKQDIANLIQTVKRIKEQNSTVVWIAIYDVENNKLVQYPESNSQQISLNTRLMTRPIQAHMQKFGEIKMLFNTSPREIMRRDIISTTLAVAAILLFIALLGSLTWAHFFAKPIVALDSAAEQVSKGDLKTKVKVKGKDEIARLSARFNEMVDNLARSREELERTLNELSALYSVARIINTTSDRSEILRLNIETLATGFNFSPIVILLQLQHKWLVAAVKSGGAETHPTFPMEEVNISELGLVKAIDSDSPIDIDPNLLSKEWGLGEGFQNRVLAVPLKSGSSHIGLLIAGVSSSEEKDAAQILSVVASQISPPILVSIMTEREMFKLTNPFVFISNRIDEYLKNAKKFGVELSIITFHFAEKSWKEGATSVEKKFQELENELKSKVNEAELIVRYGVNCLIVVVPGWSKLDARKNMMMIELTNADDLDTSIVASPEDGETASELLAAIEGLQRA
;
A
#
# COMPACT_ATOMS: atom_id res chain seq x y z
N MET A 1 0.04 23.67 -31.46
CA MET A 1 0.46 24.55 -30.33
C MET A 1 -0.70 25.29 -29.65
N GLY A 2 -1.94 25.28 -30.17
CA GLY A 2 -3.04 26.14 -29.68
C GLY A 2 -3.75 25.74 -28.37
N ASN A 3 -3.69 24.48 -27.92
CA ASN A 3 -4.53 24.03 -26.79
C ASN A 3 -3.80 23.79 -25.46
N SER A 4 -2.47 23.82 -25.41
CA SER A 4 -1.74 23.65 -24.14
C SER A 4 -1.84 24.92 -23.28
N VAL A 5 -1.96 24.74 -21.97
CA VAL A 5 -1.97 25.85 -20.97
C VAL A 5 -0.75 26.76 -21.18
N ALA A 6 0.39 26.15 -21.49
CA ALA A 6 1.63 26.83 -21.87
C ALA A 6 1.48 27.78 -23.06
N GLY A 7 0.82 27.32 -24.12
CA GLY A 7 0.59 28.11 -25.33
C GLY A 7 -0.30 29.32 -25.05
N ARG A 8 -1.32 29.16 -24.20
CA ARG A 8 -2.23 30.26 -23.81
C ARG A 8 -1.54 31.30 -22.94
N ILE A 9 -0.74 30.87 -21.96
CA ILE A 9 0.04 31.78 -21.11
C ILE A 9 1.09 32.53 -21.94
N ALA A 10 1.80 31.82 -22.83
CA ALA A 10 2.77 32.43 -23.74
C ALA A 10 2.11 33.44 -24.70
N LEU A 11 0.96 33.10 -25.28
CA LEU A 11 0.19 34.02 -26.11
C LEU A 11 -0.29 35.23 -25.31
N GLY A 12 -0.79 35.04 -24.09
CA GLY A 12 -1.18 36.13 -23.21
C GLY A 12 -0.03 37.08 -22.88
N ALA A 13 1.15 36.54 -22.56
CA ALA A 13 2.35 37.34 -22.33
C ALA A 13 2.81 38.08 -23.60
N MET A 14 2.75 37.43 -24.76
CA MET A 14 3.09 38.06 -26.03
C MET A 14 2.12 39.19 -26.39
N ILE A 15 0.82 38.99 -26.18
CA ILE A 15 -0.21 40.02 -26.39
C ILE A 15 0.02 41.20 -25.45
N LEU A 16 0.35 40.96 -24.17
CA LEU A 16 0.66 42.02 -23.22
C LEU A 16 1.89 42.83 -23.64
N VAL A 17 2.95 42.16 -24.13
CA VAL A 17 4.14 42.86 -24.65
C VAL A 17 3.78 43.67 -25.90
N VAL A 18 3.04 43.10 -26.84
CA VAL A 18 2.58 43.81 -28.06
C VAL A 18 1.76 45.04 -27.68
N LEU A 19 0.82 44.91 -26.73
CA LEU A 19 0.01 46.03 -26.25
C LEU A 19 0.88 47.08 -25.55
N ALA A 20 1.81 46.68 -24.68
CA ALA A 20 2.71 47.61 -24.02
C ALA A 20 3.59 48.37 -25.04
N VAL A 21 4.10 47.67 -26.05
CA VAL A 21 4.86 48.28 -27.16
C VAL A 21 3.98 49.22 -27.96
N ALA A 22 2.76 48.82 -28.31
CA ALA A 22 1.84 49.66 -29.07
C ALA A 22 1.45 50.93 -28.31
N VAL A 23 1.15 50.81 -27.00
CA VAL A 23 0.82 51.93 -26.13
C VAL A 23 2.01 52.86 -25.96
N THR A 24 3.20 52.34 -25.64
CA THR A 24 4.41 53.17 -25.49
C THR A 24 4.81 53.86 -26.79
N SER A 25 4.71 53.15 -27.92
CA SER A 25 4.94 53.71 -29.26
C SER A 25 3.93 54.80 -29.60
N TYR A 26 2.64 54.55 -29.32
CA TYR A 26 1.58 55.54 -29.54
C TYR A 26 1.79 56.78 -28.67
N MET A 27 2.05 56.61 -27.37
CA MET A 27 2.34 57.71 -26.46
C MET A 27 3.58 58.49 -26.87
N ALA A 28 4.64 57.83 -27.35
CA ALA A 28 5.85 58.47 -27.84
C ALA A 28 5.58 59.32 -29.09
N ILE A 29 4.84 58.77 -30.05
CA ILE A 29 4.45 59.47 -31.28
C ILE A 29 3.60 60.70 -30.94
N VAL A 30 2.55 60.55 -30.14
CA VAL A 30 1.65 61.66 -29.73
C VAL A 30 2.43 62.73 -28.97
N ARG A 31 3.25 62.34 -28.00
CA ARG A 31 4.05 63.30 -27.22
C ARG A 31 5.03 64.06 -28.09
N GLN A 32 5.64 63.41 -29.08
CA GLN A 32 6.58 64.07 -29.99
C GLN A 32 5.87 64.98 -30.99
N THR A 33 4.69 64.62 -31.49
CA THR A 33 3.91 65.52 -32.35
C THR A 33 3.49 66.77 -31.59
N ASP A 34 3.05 66.64 -30.35
CA ASP A 34 2.63 67.79 -29.52
C ASP A 34 3.79 68.73 -29.20
N ILE A 35 4.96 68.18 -28.83
CA ILE A 35 6.16 68.96 -28.54
C ILE A 35 6.65 69.68 -29.80
N MET A 36 6.69 68.98 -30.94
CA MET A 36 7.19 69.55 -32.19
C MET A 36 6.25 70.62 -32.75
N GLU A 37 4.92 70.44 -32.64
CA GLU A 37 3.95 71.47 -33.00
C GLU A 37 4.06 72.69 -32.07
N ALA A 38 4.23 72.49 -30.76
CA ALA A 38 4.39 73.59 -29.81
C ALA A 38 5.68 74.40 -30.03
N ASP A 39 6.80 73.74 -30.34
CA ASP A 39 8.06 74.42 -30.63
C ASP A 39 8.04 75.15 -31.98
N GLU A 40 7.42 74.55 -33.02
CA GLU A 40 7.18 75.22 -34.31
C GLU A 40 6.29 76.46 -34.14
N ASP A 41 5.17 76.34 -33.40
CA ASP A 41 4.25 77.45 -33.16
C ASP A 41 4.94 78.58 -32.40
N ARG A 42 5.74 78.28 -31.37
CA ARG A 42 6.53 79.29 -30.63
C ARG A 42 7.54 80.00 -31.54
N ALA A 43 8.25 79.24 -32.39
CA ALA A 43 9.21 79.82 -33.32
C ALA A 43 8.54 80.74 -34.34
N ALA A 44 7.40 80.31 -34.92
CA ALA A 44 6.60 81.12 -35.82
C ALA A 44 6.06 82.39 -35.13
N ASP A 45 5.70 82.29 -33.86
CA ASP A 45 5.21 83.41 -33.04
C ASP A 45 6.26 84.48 -32.79
N LEU A 46 7.46 84.06 -32.40
CA LEU A 46 8.59 84.94 -32.15
C LEU A 46 9.06 85.62 -33.44
N LEU A 47 9.16 84.86 -34.54
CA LEU A 47 9.53 85.41 -35.85
C LEU A 47 8.50 86.43 -36.33
N SER A 48 7.21 86.10 -36.28
CA SER A 48 6.15 87.02 -36.70
C SER A 48 6.09 88.30 -35.88
N SER A 49 6.33 88.19 -34.56
CA SER A 49 6.39 89.35 -33.67
C SER A 49 7.65 90.20 -33.91
N ALA A 50 8.82 89.59 -34.08
CA ALA A 50 10.08 90.30 -34.37
C ALA A 50 9.99 91.07 -35.70
N ILE A 51 9.41 90.44 -36.73
CA ILE A 51 9.21 91.07 -38.03
C ILE A 51 8.22 92.23 -37.90
N ALA A 52 7.09 92.04 -37.21
CA ALA A 52 6.11 93.11 -36.97
C ALA A 52 6.73 94.32 -36.27
N ILE A 53 7.60 94.10 -35.29
CA ILE A 53 8.33 95.17 -34.61
C ILE A 53 9.31 95.87 -35.56
N SER A 54 10.09 95.11 -36.35
CA SER A 54 11.06 95.69 -37.29
C SER A 54 10.39 96.50 -38.40
N SER A 55 9.28 95.99 -38.95
CA SER A 55 8.49 96.62 -40.01
C SER A 55 7.77 97.88 -39.56
N ALA A 56 7.50 98.02 -38.25
CA ALA A 56 6.83 99.20 -37.72
C ALA A 56 7.66 100.48 -37.95
N SER A 57 8.99 100.42 -37.81
CA SER A 57 9.86 101.58 -38.08
C SER A 57 9.87 101.95 -39.56
N ASP A 58 9.89 100.97 -40.46
CA ASP A 58 9.92 101.18 -41.90
C ASP A 58 8.60 101.75 -42.43
N ILE A 59 7.46 101.29 -41.89
CA ILE A 59 6.13 101.82 -42.23
C ILE A 59 5.96 103.26 -41.73
N VAL A 60 6.40 103.55 -40.50
CA VAL A 60 6.37 104.92 -39.95
C VAL A 60 7.24 105.88 -40.77
N LYS A 61 8.36 105.41 -41.33
CA LYS A 61 9.23 106.19 -42.22
C LYS A 61 8.76 106.23 -43.69
N GLN A 62 7.66 105.54 -44.02
CA GLN A 62 7.16 105.35 -45.39
C GLN A 62 8.19 104.77 -46.39
N ASP A 63 9.18 104.02 -45.91
CA ASP A 63 10.23 103.44 -46.75
C ASP A 63 9.82 102.04 -47.24
N ILE A 64 8.94 102.03 -48.25
CA ILE A 64 8.44 100.78 -48.85
C ILE A 64 9.58 99.99 -49.50
N ALA A 65 10.60 100.67 -50.03
CA ALA A 65 11.74 100.02 -50.67
C ALA A 65 12.58 99.23 -49.65
N ASN A 66 12.83 99.79 -48.47
CA ASN A 66 13.51 99.10 -47.38
C ASN A 66 12.65 97.95 -46.82
N LEU A 67 11.34 98.14 -46.74
CA LEU A 67 10.41 97.10 -46.29
C LEU A 67 10.43 95.87 -47.21
N ILE A 68 10.48 96.08 -48.54
CA ILE A 68 10.61 95.00 -49.53
C ILE A 68 11.92 94.23 -49.32
N GLN A 69 13.05 94.93 -49.12
CA GLN A 69 14.36 94.30 -48.89
C GLN A 69 14.40 93.52 -47.57
N THR A 70 13.81 94.06 -46.51
CA THR A 70 13.71 93.40 -45.21
C THR A 70 12.88 92.12 -45.30
N VAL A 71 11.69 92.17 -45.91
CA VAL A 71 10.83 91.00 -46.11
C VAL A 71 11.53 89.93 -46.97
N LYS A 72 12.20 90.35 -48.06
CA LYS A 72 12.96 89.46 -48.94
C LYS A 72 14.08 88.75 -48.20
N ARG A 73 14.91 89.50 -47.47
CA ARG A 73 16.03 88.97 -46.68
C ARG A 73 15.56 87.98 -45.62
N ILE A 74 14.46 88.29 -44.93
CA ILE A 74 13.93 87.43 -43.86
C ILE A 74 13.41 86.11 -44.41
N LYS A 75 12.67 86.13 -45.52
CA LYS A 75 12.27 84.89 -46.22
C LYS A 75 13.51 84.09 -46.65
N GLU A 76 14.49 84.74 -47.29
CA GLU A 76 15.68 84.06 -47.80
C GLU A 76 16.56 83.46 -46.68
N GLN A 77 16.59 84.08 -45.50
CA GLN A 77 17.30 83.56 -44.33
C GLN A 77 16.53 82.50 -43.53
N ASN A 78 15.20 82.40 -43.70
CA ASN A 78 14.36 81.46 -42.96
C ASN A 78 13.66 80.49 -43.90
N SER A 79 14.23 79.28 -44.05
CA SER A 79 13.70 78.21 -44.92
C SER A 79 12.29 77.74 -44.53
N THR A 80 11.84 78.02 -43.30
CA THR A 80 10.50 77.69 -42.82
C THR A 80 9.43 78.67 -43.33
N VAL A 81 9.79 79.87 -43.75
CA VAL A 81 8.83 80.87 -44.25
C VAL A 81 8.67 80.73 -45.76
N VAL A 82 7.47 80.37 -46.19
CA VAL A 82 7.13 80.17 -47.61
C VAL A 82 6.73 81.50 -48.26
N TRP A 83 6.02 82.33 -47.52
CA TRP A 83 5.47 83.58 -48.02
C TRP A 83 5.22 84.57 -46.90
N ILE A 84 5.42 85.86 -47.19
CA ILE A 84 5.20 86.97 -46.26
C ILE A 84 4.46 88.06 -47.03
N ALA A 85 3.45 88.66 -46.42
CA ALA A 85 2.85 89.90 -46.89
C ALA A 85 2.52 90.84 -45.75
N ILE A 86 2.59 92.13 -46.04
CA ILE A 86 2.30 93.20 -45.12
C ILE A 86 1.13 93.99 -45.67
N TYR A 87 0.16 94.25 -44.81
CA TYR A 87 -1.05 94.99 -45.09
C TYR A 87 -1.12 96.22 -44.18
N ASP A 88 -1.68 97.30 -44.70
CA ASP A 88 -2.02 98.50 -43.96
C ASP A 88 -3.26 98.29 -43.05
N VAL A 89 -3.60 99.26 -42.20
CA VAL A 89 -4.81 99.30 -41.37
C VAL A 89 -6.10 99.21 -42.19
N GLU A 90 -6.08 99.68 -43.43
CA GLU A 90 -7.19 99.55 -44.40
C GLU A 90 -7.21 98.18 -45.12
N ASN A 91 -6.32 97.25 -44.73
CA ASN A 91 -6.13 95.94 -45.37
C ASN A 91 -5.65 96.03 -46.83
N ASN A 92 -5.06 97.15 -47.22
CA ASN A 92 -4.36 97.31 -48.48
C ASN A 92 -3.00 96.62 -48.42
N LYS A 93 -2.67 95.79 -49.41
CA LYS A 93 -1.40 95.04 -49.47
C LYS A 93 -0.24 95.99 -49.81
N LEU A 94 0.68 96.19 -48.87
CA LEU A 94 1.86 97.04 -49.02
C LEU A 94 3.02 96.29 -49.68
N VAL A 95 3.31 95.09 -49.20
CA VAL A 95 4.44 94.26 -49.66
C VAL A 95 4.02 92.80 -49.68
N GLN A 96 4.53 92.01 -50.63
CA GLN A 96 4.46 90.56 -50.61
C GLN A 96 5.75 89.94 -51.16
N TYR A 97 6.14 88.78 -50.65
CA TYR A 97 7.24 88.00 -51.18
C TYR A 97 7.06 86.51 -50.90
N PRO A 98 7.26 85.60 -51.88
CA PRO A 98 7.48 85.87 -53.31
C PRO A 98 6.26 86.51 -53.99
N GLU A 99 6.44 87.16 -55.14
CA GLU A 99 5.36 87.87 -55.86
C GLU A 99 4.26 86.94 -56.42
N SER A 100 4.53 85.63 -56.45
CA SER A 100 3.57 84.61 -56.89
C SER A 100 2.31 84.60 -56.01
N ASN A 101 1.16 84.31 -56.63
CA ASN A 101 -0.14 84.32 -55.96
C ASN A 101 -0.22 83.28 -54.83
N SER A 102 -0.66 83.69 -53.65
CA SER A 102 -0.75 82.82 -52.46
C SER A 102 -1.70 81.63 -52.62
N GLN A 103 -2.63 81.69 -53.59
CA GLN A 103 -3.57 80.61 -53.91
C GLN A 103 -2.90 79.35 -54.49
N GLN A 104 -1.66 79.43 -54.96
CA GLN A 104 -0.90 78.27 -55.46
C GLN A 104 0.01 77.64 -54.39
N ILE A 105 0.01 78.19 -53.17
CA ILE A 105 0.89 77.76 -52.08
C ILE A 105 0.24 76.56 -51.37
N SER A 106 0.58 75.36 -51.87
CA SER A 106 0.56 74.01 -51.27
C SER A 106 -0.20 73.75 -49.95
N LEU A 107 -0.93 72.61 -49.91
CA LEU A 107 -1.75 72.04 -48.82
C LEU A 107 -1.10 71.90 -47.43
N ASN A 108 0.16 72.29 -47.24
CA ASN A 108 0.95 72.09 -46.02
C ASN A 108 1.56 73.42 -45.52
N THR A 109 0.75 74.48 -45.51
CA THR A 109 1.15 75.78 -44.95
C THR A 109 0.19 76.27 -43.88
N ARG A 110 0.73 76.90 -42.84
CA ARG A 110 -0.07 77.52 -41.78
C ARG A 110 0.05 79.04 -41.87
N LEU A 111 -1.09 79.73 -41.93
CA LEU A 111 -1.18 81.19 -41.98
C LEU A 111 -1.12 81.77 -40.56
N MET A 112 -0.12 82.59 -40.30
CA MET A 112 -0.01 83.39 -39.08
C MET A 112 -0.20 84.86 -39.42
N THR A 113 -1.03 85.55 -38.64
CA THR A 113 -1.28 86.99 -38.78
C THR A 113 -0.89 87.71 -37.51
N ARG A 114 -0.06 88.77 -37.62
CA ARG A 114 0.35 89.61 -36.49
C ARG A 114 0.12 91.08 -36.76
N PRO A 115 -0.43 91.85 -35.81
CA PRO A 115 -0.56 93.28 -35.96
C PRO A 115 0.81 93.96 -35.89
N ILE A 116 1.04 94.94 -36.76
CA ILE A 116 2.19 95.85 -36.66
C ILE A 116 1.78 96.98 -35.73
N GLN A 117 2.49 97.14 -34.61
CA GLN A 117 2.22 98.18 -33.63
C GLN A 117 3.50 98.91 -33.24
N ALA A 118 3.44 100.24 -33.14
CA ALA A 118 4.48 101.06 -32.53
C ALA A 118 3.83 102.08 -31.61
N HIS A 119 4.40 102.32 -30.43
CA HIS A 119 3.87 103.27 -29.43
C HIS A 119 2.36 103.10 -29.14
N MET A 120 1.87 101.85 -29.10
CA MET A 120 0.46 101.46 -28.91
C MET A 120 -0.52 101.80 -30.05
N GLN A 121 -0.04 102.23 -31.22
CA GLN A 121 -0.86 102.43 -32.41
C GLN A 121 -0.64 101.30 -33.42
N LYS A 122 -1.74 100.76 -34.00
CA LYS A 122 -1.69 99.75 -35.07
C LYS A 122 -1.42 100.44 -36.41
N PHE A 123 -0.42 99.98 -37.14
CA PHE A 123 -0.01 100.47 -38.46
C PHE A 123 -0.29 99.48 -39.59
N GLY A 124 -0.78 98.29 -39.26
CA GLY A 124 -1.05 97.26 -40.25
C GLY A 124 -1.03 95.86 -39.65
N GLU A 125 -0.90 94.87 -40.52
CA GLU A 125 -0.74 93.47 -40.16
C GLU A 125 0.22 92.74 -41.10
N ILE A 126 1.00 91.81 -40.56
CA ILE A 126 1.85 90.90 -41.31
C ILE A 126 1.16 89.54 -41.36
N LYS A 127 1.03 89.00 -42.55
CA LYS A 127 0.57 87.64 -42.83
C LYS A 127 1.74 86.81 -43.32
N MET A 128 1.95 85.64 -42.73
CA MET A 128 3.02 84.74 -43.12
C MET A 128 2.52 83.31 -43.26
N LEU A 129 3.00 82.62 -44.28
CA LEU A 129 2.80 81.19 -44.48
C LEU A 129 4.06 80.44 -44.09
N PHE A 130 3.95 79.55 -43.12
CA PHE A 130 5.04 78.68 -42.68
C PHE A 130 4.90 77.29 -43.30
N ASN A 131 6.03 76.70 -43.71
CA ASN A 131 6.13 75.35 -44.25
C ASN A 131 6.10 74.33 -43.11
N THR A 132 5.16 73.39 -43.13
CA THR A 132 5.11 72.28 -42.15
C THR A 132 5.90 71.03 -42.60
N SER A 133 6.63 71.10 -43.72
CA SER A 133 7.36 69.95 -44.30
C SER A 133 8.58 69.42 -43.52
N PRO A 134 9.27 70.14 -42.60
CA PRO A 134 10.37 69.55 -41.81
C PRO A 134 9.96 68.31 -40.99
N ARG A 135 8.65 68.09 -40.83
CA ARG A 135 8.05 66.95 -40.14
C ARG A 135 8.43 65.58 -40.74
N GLU A 136 8.66 65.47 -42.05
CA GLU A 136 8.77 64.15 -42.70
C GLU A 136 10.13 63.46 -42.50
N ILE A 137 11.23 64.20 -42.33
CA ILE A 137 12.57 63.59 -42.16
C ILE A 137 12.77 63.12 -40.71
N MET A 138 12.44 63.95 -39.71
CA MET A 138 12.52 63.53 -38.29
C MET A 138 11.52 62.43 -37.95
N ARG A 139 10.36 62.41 -38.62
CA ARG A 139 9.36 61.34 -38.47
C ARG A 139 9.89 59.97 -38.90
N ARG A 140 10.74 59.89 -39.93
CA ARG A 140 11.33 58.60 -40.38
C ARG A 140 12.31 58.02 -39.36
N ASP A 141 13.14 58.84 -38.76
CA ASP A 141 14.10 58.38 -37.74
C ASP A 141 13.38 57.94 -36.45
N ILE A 142 12.33 58.66 -36.07
CA ILE A 142 11.47 58.29 -34.95
C ILE A 142 10.74 56.97 -35.23
N ILE A 143 10.11 56.84 -36.40
CA ILE A 143 9.38 55.63 -36.77
C ILE A 143 10.35 54.43 -36.84
N SER A 144 11.53 54.59 -37.45
CA SER A 144 12.50 53.49 -37.55
C SER A 144 13.06 53.07 -36.20
N THR A 145 13.37 54.01 -35.30
CA THR A 145 13.83 53.70 -33.94
C THR A 145 12.72 53.01 -33.14
N THR A 146 11.48 53.50 -33.25
CA THR A 146 10.31 52.89 -32.59
C THR A 146 10.05 51.48 -33.10
N LEU A 147 10.13 51.26 -34.42
CA LEU A 147 10.00 49.94 -35.04
C LEU A 147 11.14 48.99 -34.61
N ALA A 148 12.38 49.49 -34.49
CA ALA A 148 13.51 48.69 -34.03
C ALA A 148 13.32 48.23 -32.57
N VAL A 149 12.91 49.13 -31.67
CA VAL A 149 12.61 48.80 -30.27
C VAL A 149 11.45 47.80 -30.19
N ALA A 150 10.38 48.02 -30.97
CA ALA A 150 9.26 47.08 -31.05
C ALA A 150 9.70 45.68 -31.52
N ALA A 151 10.56 45.61 -32.54
CA ALA A 151 11.10 44.36 -33.05
C ALA A 151 11.96 43.63 -32.01
N ILE A 152 12.82 44.35 -31.27
CA ILE A 152 13.64 43.78 -30.20
C ILE A 152 12.76 43.22 -29.07
N LEU A 153 11.73 43.96 -28.65
CA LEU A 153 10.82 43.51 -27.59
C LEU A 153 10.00 42.29 -28.03
N LEU A 154 9.56 42.25 -29.28
CA LEU A 154 8.93 41.05 -29.87
C LEU A 154 9.88 39.86 -29.89
N PHE A 155 11.14 40.08 -30.26
CA PHE A 155 12.15 39.02 -30.29
C PHE A 155 12.44 38.48 -28.88
N ILE A 156 12.58 39.35 -27.87
CA ILE A 156 12.76 38.94 -26.47
C ILE A 156 11.53 38.17 -25.97
N ALA A 157 10.31 38.62 -26.29
CA ALA A 157 9.09 37.93 -25.93
C ALA A 157 9.01 36.53 -26.58
N LEU A 158 9.44 36.40 -27.83
CA LEU A 158 9.50 35.12 -28.54
C LEU A 158 10.50 34.16 -27.88
N LEU A 159 11.71 34.63 -27.56
CA LEU A 159 12.71 33.82 -26.85
C LEU A 159 12.24 33.44 -25.44
N GLY A 160 11.64 34.38 -24.71
CA GLY A 160 11.04 34.15 -23.40
C GLY A 160 9.96 33.06 -23.45
N SER A 161 9.08 33.10 -24.47
CA SER A 161 8.05 32.08 -24.68
C SER A 161 8.63 30.67 -24.85
N LEU A 162 9.71 30.52 -25.64
CA LEU A 162 10.35 29.22 -25.87
C LEU A 162 10.96 28.66 -24.58
N THR A 163 11.62 29.51 -23.79
CA THR A 163 12.22 29.08 -22.51
C THR A 163 11.14 28.72 -21.49
N TRP A 164 10.05 29.49 -21.40
CA TRP A 164 8.93 29.22 -20.49
C TRP A 164 8.29 27.86 -20.75
N ALA A 165 8.08 27.52 -22.03
CA ALA A 165 7.54 26.23 -22.42
C ALA A 165 8.44 25.06 -21.97
N HIS A 166 9.77 25.22 -21.99
CA HIS A 166 10.69 24.17 -21.59
C HIS A 166 10.79 23.99 -20.07
N PHE A 167 10.84 25.09 -19.32
CA PHE A 167 11.11 25.06 -17.88
C PHE A 167 9.88 24.81 -17.02
N PHE A 168 8.70 25.32 -17.40
CA PHE A 168 7.51 25.20 -16.56
C PHE A 168 6.47 24.27 -17.16
N ALA A 169 6.15 24.47 -18.45
CA ALA A 169 5.05 23.73 -19.06
C ALA A 169 5.33 22.25 -19.25
N LYS A 170 6.51 21.89 -19.76
CA LYS A 170 6.87 20.49 -19.98
C LYS A 170 6.82 19.66 -18.68
N PRO A 171 7.42 20.09 -17.55
CA PRO A 171 7.31 19.36 -16.29
C PRO A 171 5.87 19.25 -15.78
N ILE A 172 5.05 20.30 -15.90
CA ILE A 172 3.65 20.28 -15.46
C ILE A 172 2.84 19.27 -16.28
N VAL A 173 2.98 19.27 -17.61
CA VAL A 173 2.30 18.30 -18.47
C VAL A 173 2.78 16.88 -18.19
N ALA A 174 4.08 16.69 -17.93
CA ALA A 174 4.61 15.38 -17.55
C ALA A 174 4.04 14.87 -16.20
N LEU A 175 3.87 15.76 -15.23
CA LEU A 175 3.19 15.46 -13.96
C LEU A 175 1.73 15.07 -14.17
N ASP A 176 1.00 15.81 -15.00
CA ASP A 176 -0.40 15.52 -15.33
C ASP A 176 -0.56 14.15 -16.01
N SER A 177 0.25 13.88 -17.05
CA SER A 177 0.26 12.58 -17.73
C SER A 177 0.70 11.43 -16.82
N ALA A 178 1.60 11.68 -15.87
CA ALA A 178 2.02 10.68 -14.89
C ALA A 178 0.91 10.43 -13.86
N ALA A 179 0.24 11.48 -13.38
CA ALA A 179 -0.90 11.35 -12.48
C ALA A 179 -2.04 10.58 -13.13
N GLU A 180 -2.31 10.80 -14.42
CA GLU A 180 -3.30 10.03 -15.18
C GLU A 180 -2.93 8.53 -15.23
N GLN A 181 -1.67 8.19 -15.51
CA GLN A 181 -1.20 6.79 -15.53
C GLN A 181 -1.31 6.12 -14.15
N VAL A 182 -0.92 6.84 -13.09
CA VAL A 182 -1.06 6.36 -11.71
C VAL A 182 -2.53 6.16 -11.35
N SER A 183 -3.43 7.04 -11.79
CA SER A 183 -4.88 6.89 -11.55
C SER A 183 -5.48 5.66 -12.26
N LYS A 184 -4.85 5.22 -13.36
CA LYS A 184 -5.20 3.99 -14.09
C LYS A 184 -4.54 2.75 -13.47
N GLY A 185 -3.78 2.90 -12.39
CA GLY A 185 -3.18 1.81 -11.64
C GLY A 185 -1.72 1.49 -12.00
N ASP A 186 -1.06 2.27 -12.86
CA ASP A 186 0.36 2.11 -13.14
C ASP A 186 1.22 2.83 -12.09
N LEU A 187 1.60 2.08 -11.05
CA LEU A 187 2.40 2.58 -9.93
C LEU A 187 3.93 2.52 -10.18
N LYS A 188 4.36 2.19 -11.40
CA LYS A 188 5.78 2.25 -11.80
C LYS A 188 6.15 3.57 -12.45
N THR A 189 5.15 4.38 -12.78
CA THR A 189 5.35 5.68 -13.42
C THR A 189 6.09 6.65 -12.50
N LYS A 190 7.16 7.27 -13.02
CA LYS A 190 7.96 8.28 -12.31
C LYS A 190 8.17 9.52 -13.16
N VAL A 191 8.19 10.67 -12.51
CA VAL A 191 8.52 11.95 -13.14
C VAL A 191 9.99 12.28 -12.87
N LYS A 192 10.73 12.70 -13.90
CA LYS A 192 12.12 13.10 -13.75
C LYS A 192 12.23 14.41 -12.98
N VAL A 193 12.89 14.37 -11.82
CA VAL A 193 13.20 15.56 -11.01
C VAL A 193 14.37 16.31 -11.65
N LYS A 194 14.16 17.58 -12.02
CA LYS A 194 15.21 18.48 -12.54
C LYS A 194 15.14 19.82 -11.81
N GLY A 195 16.30 20.36 -11.45
CA GLY A 195 16.39 21.66 -10.76
C GLY A 195 16.28 21.56 -9.24
N LYS A 196 16.08 22.71 -8.59
CA LYS A 196 15.98 22.87 -7.13
C LYS A 196 14.83 23.79 -6.71
N ASP A 197 13.87 24.01 -7.60
CA ASP A 197 12.72 24.90 -7.41
C ASP A 197 11.49 24.16 -6.87
N GLU A 198 10.36 24.87 -6.80
CA GLU A 198 9.04 24.37 -6.42
C GLU A 198 8.62 23.17 -7.27
N ILE A 199 8.93 23.19 -8.57
CA ILE A 199 8.54 22.15 -9.51
C ILE A 199 9.35 20.88 -9.24
N ALA A 200 10.66 20.99 -9.01
CA ALA A 200 11.50 19.88 -8.61
C ALA A 200 11.01 19.24 -7.29
N ARG A 201 10.65 20.08 -6.30
CA ARG A 201 10.11 19.63 -5.01
C ARG A 201 8.76 18.92 -5.18
N LEU A 202 7.89 19.44 -6.05
CA LEU A 202 6.60 18.81 -6.35
C LEU A 202 6.78 17.46 -7.06
N SER A 203 7.68 17.37 -8.04
CA SER A 203 8.01 16.10 -8.72
C SER A 203 8.57 15.06 -7.74
N ALA A 204 9.41 15.47 -6.79
CA ALA A 204 9.92 14.58 -5.75
C ALA A 204 8.79 14.04 -4.85
N ARG A 205 7.91 14.92 -4.35
CA ARG A 205 6.75 14.52 -3.54
C ARG A 205 5.76 13.64 -4.29
N PHE A 206 5.55 13.91 -5.58
CA PHE A 206 4.73 13.05 -6.44
C PHE A 206 5.33 11.64 -6.53
N ASN A 207 6.63 11.52 -6.78
CA ASN A 207 7.29 10.22 -6.86
C ASN A 207 7.19 9.46 -5.52
N GLU A 208 7.38 10.14 -4.39
CA GLU A 208 7.23 9.57 -3.05
C GLU A 208 5.79 9.06 -2.81
N MET A 209 4.78 9.84 -3.20
CA MET A 209 3.38 9.41 -3.13
C MET A 209 3.15 8.13 -3.96
N VAL A 210 3.71 8.04 -5.17
CA VAL A 210 3.62 6.82 -6.00
C VAL A 210 4.30 5.64 -5.32
N ASP A 211 5.47 5.82 -4.70
CA ASP A 211 6.14 4.75 -3.95
C ASP A 211 5.33 4.27 -2.74
N ASN A 212 4.66 5.19 -2.04
CA ASN A 212 3.81 4.85 -0.90
C ASN A 212 2.55 4.11 -1.36
N LEU A 213 1.95 4.52 -2.48
CA LEU A 213 0.81 3.83 -3.06
C LEU A 213 1.17 2.42 -3.56
N ALA A 214 2.34 2.27 -4.18
CA ALA A 214 2.87 0.97 -4.61
C ALA A 214 3.05 0.02 -3.41
N ARG A 215 3.70 0.50 -2.34
CA ARG A 215 3.89 -0.26 -1.10
C ARG A 215 2.56 -0.64 -0.45
N SER A 216 1.62 0.30 -0.33
CA SER A 216 0.31 0.01 0.25
C SER A 216 -0.49 -1.02 -0.55
N ARG A 217 -0.37 -1.00 -1.89
CA ARG A 217 -0.98 -2.02 -2.74
C ARG A 217 -0.32 -3.40 -2.55
N GLU A 218 1.01 -3.45 -2.48
CA GLU A 218 1.74 -4.69 -2.21
C GLU A 218 1.37 -5.28 -0.85
N GLU A 219 1.27 -4.45 0.20
CA GLU A 219 0.79 -4.86 1.51
C GLU A 219 -0.65 -5.38 1.45
N LEU A 220 -1.55 -4.70 0.73
CA LEU A 220 -2.93 -5.15 0.56
C LEU A 220 -3.02 -6.49 -0.18
N GLU A 221 -2.28 -6.65 -1.27
CA GLU A 221 -2.21 -7.91 -2.03
C GLU A 221 -1.64 -9.04 -1.16
N ARG A 222 -0.63 -8.75 -0.33
CA ARG A 222 -0.09 -9.70 0.65
C ARG A 222 -1.14 -10.10 1.69
N THR A 223 -1.86 -9.15 2.29
CA THR A 223 -2.93 -9.45 3.25
C THR A 223 -4.09 -10.23 2.60
N LEU A 224 -4.45 -9.91 1.35
CA LEU A 224 -5.46 -10.66 0.60
C LEU A 224 -4.99 -12.09 0.30
N ASN A 225 -3.72 -12.30 -0.02
CA ASN A 225 -3.15 -13.63 -0.21
C ASN A 225 -3.12 -14.42 1.12
N GLU A 226 -2.75 -13.78 2.23
CA GLU A 226 -2.81 -14.36 3.57
C GLU A 226 -4.24 -14.78 3.94
N LEU A 227 -5.23 -13.91 3.69
CA LEU A 227 -6.65 -14.21 3.90
C LEU A 227 -7.18 -15.28 2.94
N SER A 228 -6.80 -15.26 1.67
CA SER A 228 -7.22 -16.26 0.68
C SER A 228 -6.64 -17.65 1.01
N ALA A 229 -5.39 -17.71 1.47
CA ALA A 229 -4.81 -18.93 2.03
C ALA A 229 -5.58 -19.38 3.29
N LEU A 230 -5.97 -18.45 4.17
CA LEU A 230 -6.81 -18.75 5.34
C LEU A 230 -8.21 -19.30 4.96
N TYR A 231 -8.86 -18.72 3.95
CA TYR A 231 -10.23 -19.03 3.54
C TYR A 231 -10.33 -20.29 2.65
N SER A 232 -9.35 -20.55 1.78
CA SER A 232 -9.31 -21.78 0.95
C SER A 232 -9.16 -23.05 1.81
N VAL A 233 -8.51 -22.91 2.95
CA VAL A 233 -8.33 -23.94 3.99
C VAL A 233 -9.61 -24.16 4.80
N ALA A 234 -10.32 -23.10 5.19
CA ALA A 234 -11.53 -23.19 6.02
C ALA A 234 -12.69 -23.96 5.38
N ARG A 235 -12.71 -24.11 4.05
CA ARG A 235 -13.82 -24.75 3.31
C ARG A 235 -13.74 -26.29 3.23
N ILE A 236 -12.60 -26.90 3.59
CA ILE A 236 -12.39 -28.34 3.41
C ILE A 236 -12.52 -29.14 4.73
N ILE A 237 -12.59 -28.50 5.90
CA ILE A 237 -12.16 -29.17 7.15
C ILE A 237 -13.28 -29.68 8.09
N ASN A 238 -14.57 -29.38 7.87
CA ASN A 238 -15.61 -29.66 8.89
C ASN A 238 -16.74 -30.64 8.51
N THR A 239 -16.48 -31.73 7.77
CA THR A 239 -17.56 -32.69 7.42
C THR A 239 -17.38 -34.13 7.87
N THR A 240 -16.19 -34.58 8.30
CA THR A 240 -16.02 -35.99 8.69
C THR A 240 -15.15 -36.19 9.93
N SER A 241 -15.61 -37.05 10.84
CA SER A 241 -14.89 -37.50 12.03
C SER A 241 -13.92 -38.67 11.78
N ASP A 242 -13.83 -39.20 10.55
CA ASP A 242 -12.97 -40.35 10.21
C ASP A 242 -11.55 -39.89 9.82
N ARG A 243 -10.56 -40.30 10.64
CA ARG A 243 -9.12 -40.03 10.44
C ARG A 243 -8.65 -40.41 9.04
N SER A 244 -9.11 -41.54 8.51
CA SER A 244 -8.66 -42.04 7.21
C SER A 244 -9.16 -41.16 6.07
N GLU A 245 -10.38 -40.63 6.19
CA GLU A 245 -10.96 -39.70 5.22
C GLU A 245 -10.29 -38.32 5.28
N ILE A 246 -9.99 -37.82 6.48
CA ILE A 246 -9.21 -36.59 6.67
C ILE A 246 -7.85 -36.73 5.97
N LEU A 247 -7.10 -37.79 6.26
CA LEU A 247 -5.78 -38.03 5.68
C LEU A 247 -5.85 -38.19 4.15
N ARG A 248 -6.85 -38.93 3.64
CA ARG A 248 -7.06 -39.15 2.19
C ARG A 248 -7.28 -37.84 1.45
N LEU A 249 -8.26 -37.04 1.88
CA LEU A 249 -8.62 -35.78 1.22
C LEU A 249 -7.44 -34.79 1.22
N ASN A 250 -6.67 -34.74 2.30
CA ASN A 250 -5.53 -33.84 2.41
C ASN A 250 -4.37 -34.27 1.50
N ILE A 251 -4.04 -35.56 1.44
CA ILE A 251 -3.02 -36.07 0.51
C ILE A 251 -3.47 -35.87 -0.95
N GLU A 252 -4.74 -36.13 -1.27
CA GLU A 252 -5.27 -35.91 -2.62
C GLU A 252 -5.20 -34.43 -3.02
N THR A 253 -5.53 -33.53 -2.12
CA THR A 253 -5.46 -32.07 -2.34
C THR A 253 -4.01 -31.62 -2.54
N LEU A 254 -3.08 -32.07 -1.70
CA LEU A 254 -1.65 -31.78 -1.84
C LEU A 254 -1.08 -32.30 -3.16
N ALA A 255 -1.48 -33.50 -3.57
CA ALA A 255 -0.98 -34.11 -4.80
C ALA A 255 -1.58 -33.49 -6.07
N THR A 256 -2.89 -33.22 -6.09
CA THR A 256 -3.58 -32.76 -7.30
C THR A 256 -3.65 -31.25 -7.42
N GLY A 257 -3.80 -30.53 -6.29
CA GLY A 257 -3.92 -29.08 -6.25
C GLY A 257 -2.58 -28.36 -6.26
N PHE A 258 -1.55 -28.96 -5.66
CA PHE A 258 -0.21 -28.37 -5.46
C PHE A 258 0.92 -29.27 -5.98
N ASN A 259 0.59 -30.31 -6.76
CA ASN A 259 1.56 -31.15 -7.47
C ASN A 259 2.73 -31.68 -6.60
N PHE A 260 2.46 -31.92 -5.31
CA PHE A 260 3.42 -32.55 -4.39
C PHE A 260 3.39 -34.06 -4.57
N SER A 261 4.56 -34.66 -4.75
CA SER A 261 4.68 -36.09 -4.93
C SER A 261 6.15 -36.52 -4.78
N PRO A 262 6.45 -37.57 -3.98
CA PRO A 262 5.54 -38.35 -3.13
C PRO A 262 5.10 -37.57 -1.89
N ILE A 263 4.05 -38.04 -1.21
CA ILE A 263 3.60 -37.48 0.08
C ILE A 263 3.50 -38.59 1.12
N VAL A 264 4.02 -38.36 2.32
CA VAL A 264 3.98 -39.28 3.46
C VAL A 264 3.52 -38.51 4.70
N ILE A 265 2.56 -39.07 5.43
CA ILE A 265 2.16 -38.57 6.75
C ILE A 265 2.53 -39.62 7.79
N LEU A 266 3.36 -39.20 8.74
CA LEU A 266 3.70 -39.97 9.93
C LEU A 266 2.90 -39.42 11.11
N LEU A 267 2.35 -40.31 11.96
CA LEU A 267 1.68 -39.92 13.19
C LEU A 267 2.32 -40.62 14.39
N GLN A 268 2.38 -39.91 15.51
CA GLN A 268 2.86 -40.48 16.77
C GLN A 268 1.65 -41.01 17.56
N LEU A 269 1.53 -42.34 17.66
CA LEU A 269 0.48 -43.02 18.42
C LEU A 269 1.11 -43.88 19.50
N GLN A 270 0.68 -43.73 20.76
CA GLN A 270 1.15 -44.55 21.90
C GLN A 270 2.69 -44.63 22.01
N HIS A 271 3.37 -43.50 21.80
CA HIS A 271 4.85 -43.38 21.77
C HIS A 271 5.56 -44.05 20.59
N LYS A 272 4.83 -44.62 19.64
CA LYS A 272 5.36 -45.17 18.38
C LYS A 272 5.07 -44.25 17.22
N TRP A 273 5.93 -44.26 16.21
CA TRP A 273 5.72 -43.54 14.97
C TRP A 273 5.19 -44.50 13.93
N LEU A 274 4.02 -44.17 13.37
CA LEU A 274 3.37 -44.98 12.34
C LEU A 274 3.26 -44.20 11.04
N VAL A 275 3.42 -44.90 9.92
CA VAL A 275 3.08 -44.39 8.60
C VAL A 275 1.57 -44.38 8.47
N ALA A 276 0.98 -43.20 8.66
CA ALA A 276 -0.46 -43.04 8.68
C ALA A 276 -1.06 -42.99 7.28
N ALA A 277 -0.36 -42.37 6.31
CA ALA A 277 -0.78 -42.37 4.92
C ALA A 277 0.38 -42.10 3.96
N VAL A 278 0.36 -42.72 2.79
CA VAL A 278 1.38 -42.60 1.75
C VAL A 278 0.71 -42.40 0.40
N LYS A 279 1.25 -41.51 -0.43
CA LYS A 279 1.01 -41.48 -1.87
C LYS A 279 2.35 -41.51 -2.56
N SER A 280 2.73 -42.70 -3.03
CA SER A 280 3.92 -42.90 -3.83
C SER A 280 3.71 -42.22 -5.20
N GLY A 281 4.75 -41.62 -5.78
CA GLY A 281 4.66 -40.93 -7.07
C GLY A 281 4.48 -41.86 -8.29
N GLY A 282 4.15 -43.14 -8.08
CA GLY A 282 3.99 -44.17 -9.10
C GLY A 282 2.57 -44.29 -9.66
N ALA A 283 2.29 -45.38 -10.39
CA ALA A 283 1.01 -45.63 -11.08
C ALA A 283 -0.20 -45.86 -10.14
N GLU A 284 0.00 -45.91 -8.83
CA GLU A 284 -1.09 -45.98 -7.85
C GLU A 284 -1.79 -44.62 -7.73
N THR A 285 -3.06 -44.56 -8.14
CA THR A 285 -3.83 -43.32 -8.15
C THR A 285 -4.31 -42.89 -6.76
N HIS A 286 -4.34 -43.82 -5.79
CA HIS A 286 -4.95 -43.61 -4.47
C HIS A 286 -3.92 -43.69 -3.33
N PRO A 287 -4.11 -42.89 -2.25
CA PRO A 287 -3.30 -43.01 -1.05
C PRO A 287 -3.46 -44.38 -0.37
N THR A 288 -2.36 -44.93 0.13
CA THR A 288 -2.30 -46.15 0.95
C THR A 288 -2.16 -45.83 2.44
N PHE A 289 -2.67 -46.70 3.31
CA PHE A 289 -2.71 -46.52 4.77
C PHE A 289 -2.06 -47.72 5.48
N PRO A 290 -0.74 -47.91 5.36
CA PRO A 290 -0.07 -49.14 5.77
C PRO A 290 -0.02 -49.34 7.29
N MET A 291 -0.10 -48.26 8.08
CA MET A 291 -0.02 -48.30 9.56
C MET A 291 1.22 -49.06 10.08
N GLU A 292 2.33 -48.90 9.37
CA GLU A 292 3.61 -49.54 9.68
C GLU A 292 4.43 -48.71 10.68
N GLU A 293 5.10 -49.38 11.62
CA GLU A 293 5.95 -48.73 12.61
C GLU A 293 7.31 -48.33 12.02
N VAL A 294 7.75 -47.11 12.29
CA VAL A 294 9.00 -46.55 11.75
C VAL A 294 9.89 -45.97 12.84
N ASN A 295 11.20 -46.08 12.65
CA ASN A 295 12.19 -45.46 13.52
C ASN A 295 12.62 -44.09 12.97
N ILE A 296 12.06 -43.02 13.52
CA ILE A 296 12.37 -41.63 13.13
C ILE A 296 13.85 -41.24 13.30
N SER A 297 14.59 -41.92 14.19
CA SER A 297 16.01 -41.63 14.45
C SER A 297 16.89 -42.13 13.32
N GLU A 298 16.58 -43.32 12.80
CA GLU A 298 17.30 -43.92 11.66
C GLU A 298 17.03 -43.17 10.35
N LEU A 299 15.83 -42.60 10.21
CA LEU A 299 15.42 -41.80 9.05
C LEU A 299 15.91 -40.35 9.08
N GLY A 300 16.63 -39.92 10.13
CA GLY A 300 17.13 -38.55 10.27
C GLY A 300 16.04 -37.48 10.48
N LEU A 301 14.83 -37.88 10.85
CA LEU A 301 13.66 -37.00 10.94
C LEU A 301 13.52 -36.27 12.29
N VAL A 302 14.35 -36.61 13.28
CA VAL A 302 14.29 -36.04 14.64
C VAL A 302 14.33 -34.51 14.62
N LYS A 303 15.18 -33.92 13.77
CA LYS A 303 15.30 -32.46 13.64
C LYS A 303 14.00 -31.80 13.17
N ALA A 304 13.23 -32.48 12.32
CA ALA A 304 12.00 -31.93 11.75
C ALA A 304 10.86 -31.88 12.78
N ILE A 305 10.89 -32.76 13.79
CA ILE A 305 9.89 -32.80 14.87
C ILE A 305 10.03 -31.56 15.77
N ASP A 306 11.25 -31.24 16.17
CA ASP A 306 11.51 -30.12 17.09
C ASP A 306 11.49 -28.75 16.41
N SER A 307 11.57 -28.71 15.09
CA SER A 307 11.55 -27.48 14.30
C SER A 307 10.19 -26.77 14.35
N ASP A 308 10.17 -25.44 14.26
CA ASP A 308 8.96 -24.65 13.99
C ASP A 308 8.80 -24.30 12.51
N SER A 309 9.74 -24.75 11.67
CA SER A 309 9.76 -24.47 10.23
C SER A 309 10.01 -25.75 9.43
N PRO A 310 9.57 -25.80 8.15
CA PRO A 310 9.90 -26.89 7.24
C PRO A 310 11.41 -27.12 7.18
N ILE A 311 11.82 -28.39 7.19
CA ILE A 311 13.22 -28.79 7.08
C ILE A 311 13.41 -29.59 5.80
N ASP A 312 14.50 -29.31 5.09
CA ASP A 312 14.98 -30.13 3.98
C ASP A 312 15.54 -31.45 4.48
N ILE A 313 15.01 -32.54 3.93
CA ILE A 313 15.42 -33.91 4.27
C ILE A 313 16.14 -34.53 3.09
N ASP A 314 17.20 -35.29 3.37
CA ASP A 314 17.86 -36.11 2.36
C ASP A 314 16.91 -37.25 1.94
N PRO A 315 16.41 -37.28 0.69
CA PRO A 315 15.50 -38.31 0.23
C PRO A 315 16.10 -39.71 0.32
N ASN A 316 17.43 -39.86 0.27
CA ASN A 316 18.09 -41.18 0.29
C ASN A 316 18.00 -41.89 1.64
N LEU A 317 17.70 -41.16 2.72
CA LEU A 317 17.48 -41.73 4.05
C LEU A 317 16.06 -42.30 4.22
N LEU A 318 15.17 -42.11 3.23
CA LEU A 318 13.77 -42.51 3.28
C LEU A 318 13.52 -43.82 2.50
N SER A 319 12.38 -44.45 2.75
CA SER A 319 12.04 -45.75 2.15
C SER A 319 11.62 -45.66 0.68
N LYS A 320 12.19 -46.55 -0.16
CA LYS A 320 11.79 -46.78 -1.58
C LYS A 320 10.30 -47.07 -1.75
N GLU A 321 9.68 -47.66 -0.74
CA GLU A 321 8.24 -47.98 -0.75
C GLU A 321 7.36 -46.73 -0.66
N TRP A 322 7.90 -45.62 -0.14
CA TRP A 322 7.20 -44.33 -0.12
C TRP A 322 7.34 -43.57 -1.44
N GLY A 323 8.05 -44.14 -2.42
CA GLY A 323 8.49 -43.43 -3.63
C GLY A 323 9.62 -42.42 -3.38
N LEU A 324 10.18 -42.42 -2.16
CA LEU A 324 11.35 -41.65 -1.72
C LEU A 324 12.54 -42.63 -1.59
N GLY A 325 13.79 -42.19 -1.48
CA GLY A 325 14.95 -43.11 -1.40
C GLY A 325 15.93 -42.99 -2.58
N GLU A 326 16.88 -43.93 -2.67
CA GLU A 326 17.97 -43.85 -3.66
C GLU A 326 17.47 -43.65 -5.09
N GLY A 327 17.92 -42.56 -5.71
CA GLY A 327 17.58 -42.18 -7.09
C GLY A 327 16.54 -41.05 -7.19
N PHE A 328 15.92 -40.64 -6.09
CA PHE A 328 15.05 -39.45 -6.08
C PHE A 328 15.90 -38.18 -6.05
N GLN A 329 15.72 -37.30 -7.04
CA GLN A 329 16.57 -36.10 -7.21
C GLN A 329 15.91 -34.78 -6.78
N ASN A 330 14.60 -34.80 -6.53
CA ASN A 330 13.88 -33.59 -6.17
C ASN A 330 14.02 -33.27 -4.68
N ARG A 331 13.84 -31.99 -4.35
CA ARG A 331 13.84 -31.49 -2.98
C ARG A 331 12.72 -32.14 -2.17
N VAL A 332 13.00 -32.54 -0.94
CA VAL A 332 12.01 -33.13 -0.02
C VAL A 332 11.95 -32.30 1.25
N LEU A 333 10.74 -31.89 1.62
CA LEU A 333 10.48 -31.12 2.82
C LEU A 333 9.74 -31.96 3.85
N ALA A 334 10.18 -31.89 5.09
CA ALA A 334 9.46 -32.37 6.25
C ALA A 334 8.92 -31.21 7.08
N VAL A 335 7.65 -31.30 7.42
CA VAL A 335 6.91 -30.29 8.17
C VAL A 335 6.26 -30.94 9.39
N PRO A 336 6.47 -30.42 10.60
CA PRO A 336 5.87 -30.98 11.79
C PRO A 336 4.36 -30.71 11.84
N LEU A 337 3.61 -31.73 12.25
CA LEU A 337 2.19 -31.64 12.55
C LEU A 337 2.03 -31.29 14.02
N LYS A 338 1.76 -30.03 14.33
CA LYS A 338 1.59 -29.50 15.69
C LYS A 338 0.19 -28.92 15.89
N SER A 339 -0.38 -29.15 17.07
CA SER A 339 -1.59 -28.45 17.53
C SER A 339 -1.38 -27.99 18.97
N GLY A 340 -1.29 -26.68 19.17
CA GLY A 340 -0.87 -26.10 20.45
C GLY A 340 0.56 -26.51 20.80
N SER A 341 0.75 -27.05 22.01
CA SER A 341 2.03 -27.60 22.48
C SER A 341 2.27 -29.06 22.13
N SER A 342 1.31 -29.72 21.47
CA SER A 342 1.36 -31.15 21.16
C SER A 342 1.88 -31.40 19.75
N HIS A 343 2.93 -32.23 19.65
CA HIS A 343 3.40 -32.81 18.40
C HIS A 343 2.61 -34.08 18.10
N ILE A 344 2.02 -34.12 16.91
CA ILE A 344 1.09 -35.17 16.51
C ILE A 344 1.72 -36.06 15.44
N GLY A 345 2.64 -35.50 14.64
CA GLY A 345 3.18 -36.19 13.49
C GLY A 345 4.13 -35.37 12.64
N LEU A 346 4.40 -35.88 11.44
CA LEU A 346 5.25 -35.25 10.43
C LEU A 346 4.60 -35.41 9.04
N LEU A 347 4.56 -34.36 8.24
CA LEU A 347 4.19 -34.38 6.83
C LEU A 347 5.47 -34.26 6.00
N ILE A 348 5.74 -35.24 5.15
CA ILE A 348 6.89 -35.28 4.25
C ILE A 348 6.38 -35.20 2.82
N ALA A 349 6.92 -34.29 2.01
CA ALA A 349 6.50 -34.13 0.63
C ALA A 349 7.68 -33.85 -0.30
N GLY A 350 7.68 -34.51 -1.45
CA GLY A 350 8.55 -34.22 -2.59
C GLY A 350 8.05 -33.00 -3.35
N VAL A 351 8.94 -32.04 -3.59
CA VAL A 351 8.64 -30.77 -4.26
C VAL A 351 9.02 -30.87 -5.74
N SER A 352 8.05 -30.61 -6.63
CA SER A 352 8.31 -30.52 -8.07
C SER A 352 8.93 -29.17 -8.44
N SER A 353 9.71 -29.12 -9.52
CA SER A 353 10.52 -27.96 -9.91
C SER A 353 9.73 -26.66 -10.19
N SER A 354 8.41 -26.74 -10.37
CA SER A 354 7.55 -25.58 -10.61
C SER A 354 7.13 -24.82 -9.34
N GLU A 355 7.18 -25.45 -8.16
CA GLU A 355 6.61 -24.92 -6.92
C GLU A 355 7.66 -24.59 -5.84
N GLU A 356 8.94 -24.56 -6.20
CA GLU A 356 10.06 -24.55 -5.26
C GLU A 356 10.12 -23.33 -4.32
N LYS A 357 9.60 -22.16 -4.75
CA LYS A 357 9.64 -20.92 -3.95
C LYS A 357 8.62 -20.89 -2.82
N ASP A 358 7.43 -21.44 -3.04
CA ASP A 358 6.30 -21.32 -2.11
C ASP A 358 5.98 -22.65 -1.39
N ALA A 359 6.61 -23.76 -1.80
CA ALA A 359 6.36 -25.11 -1.28
C ALA A 359 6.41 -25.20 0.26
N ALA A 360 7.42 -24.59 0.89
CA ALA A 360 7.56 -24.61 2.34
C ALA A 360 6.38 -23.92 3.04
N GLN A 361 5.92 -22.78 2.51
CA GLN A 361 4.79 -22.05 3.08
C GLN A 361 3.48 -22.82 2.91
N ILE A 362 3.25 -23.42 1.73
CA ILE A 362 2.05 -24.23 1.47
C ILE A 362 2.00 -25.43 2.41
N LEU A 363 3.10 -26.20 2.52
CA LEU A 363 3.16 -27.38 3.38
C LEU A 363 3.00 -27.02 4.87
N SER A 364 3.60 -25.92 5.34
CA SER A 364 3.38 -25.41 6.70
C SER A 364 1.92 -25.06 6.99
N VAL A 365 1.26 -24.38 6.06
CA VAL A 365 -0.15 -24.02 6.22
C VAL A 365 -1.01 -25.28 6.27
N VAL A 366 -0.80 -26.23 5.37
CA VAL A 366 -1.56 -27.49 5.36
C VAL A 366 -1.31 -28.30 6.64
N ALA A 367 -0.05 -28.46 7.04
CA ALA A 367 0.33 -29.14 8.28
C ALA A 367 -0.39 -28.56 9.51
N SER A 368 -0.39 -27.24 9.67
CA SER A 368 -1.05 -26.56 10.79
C SER A 368 -2.56 -26.76 10.81
N GLN A 369 -3.18 -27.06 9.68
CA GLN A 369 -4.64 -27.09 9.52
C GLN A 369 -5.19 -28.50 9.64
N ILE A 370 -4.43 -29.50 9.20
CA ILE A 370 -4.78 -30.91 9.40
C ILE A 370 -4.46 -31.38 10.83
N SER A 371 -3.54 -30.72 11.52
CA SER A 371 -3.10 -31.12 12.86
C SER A 371 -4.24 -31.13 13.90
N PRO A 372 -5.03 -30.05 14.09
CA PRO A 372 -6.14 -30.06 15.06
C PRO A 372 -7.19 -31.17 14.84
N PRO A 373 -7.77 -31.36 13.64
CA PRO A 373 -8.78 -32.40 13.43
C PRO A 373 -8.18 -33.82 13.56
N ILE A 374 -6.93 -34.04 13.16
CA ILE A 374 -6.24 -35.32 13.40
C ILE A 374 -6.07 -35.56 14.90
N LEU A 375 -5.67 -34.54 15.68
CA LEU A 375 -5.54 -34.66 17.14
C LEU A 375 -6.88 -35.01 17.77
N VAL A 376 -7.96 -34.31 17.39
CA VAL A 376 -9.31 -34.58 17.90
C VAL A 376 -9.72 -36.00 17.56
N SER A 377 -9.44 -36.48 16.35
CA SER A 377 -9.73 -37.86 15.96
C SER A 377 -8.95 -38.88 16.79
N ILE A 378 -7.64 -38.67 17.00
CA ILE A 378 -6.80 -39.53 17.87
C ILE A 378 -7.31 -39.53 19.32
N MET A 379 -7.65 -38.35 19.85
CA MET A 379 -8.21 -38.22 21.20
C MET A 379 -9.56 -38.94 21.31
N THR A 380 -10.43 -38.77 20.32
CA THR A 380 -11.75 -39.41 20.30
C THR A 380 -11.64 -40.92 20.19
N GLU A 381 -10.78 -41.44 19.32
CA GLU A 381 -10.48 -42.88 19.20
C GLU A 381 -9.96 -43.43 20.53
N ARG A 382 -9.08 -42.69 21.21
CA ARG A 382 -8.56 -43.05 22.53
C ARG A 382 -9.65 -43.07 23.61
N GLU A 383 -10.54 -42.08 23.66
CA GLU A 383 -11.65 -42.05 24.63
C GLU A 383 -12.70 -43.14 24.32
N MET A 384 -13.02 -43.34 23.04
CA MET A 384 -13.92 -44.42 22.60
C MET A 384 -13.35 -45.80 22.94
N PHE A 385 -12.04 -46.00 22.84
CA PHE A 385 -11.40 -47.24 23.27
C PHE A 385 -11.62 -47.49 24.77
N LYS A 386 -11.53 -46.46 25.62
CA LYS A 386 -11.83 -46.60 27.06
C LYS A 386 -13.27 -47.03 27.30
N LEU A 387 -14.22 -46.45 26.54
CA LEU A 387 -15.65 -46.75 26.68
C LEU A 387 -16.02 -48.13 26.14
N THR A 388 -15.43 -48.54 25.02
CA THR A 388 -15.72 -49.83 24.35
C THR A 388 -14.96 -51.00 24.96
N ASN A 389 -13.79 -50.77 25.56
CA ASN A 389 -12.94 -51.79 26.17
C ASN A 389 -12.53 -51.42 27.61
N PRO A 390 -13.50 -51.24 28.53
CA PRO A 390 -13.23 -50.75 29.88
C PRO A 390 -12.31 -51.70 30.68
N PHE A 391 -12.44 -53.02 30.49
CA PHE A 391 -11.60 -54.02 31.15
C PHE A 391 -10.12 -53.87 30.80
N VAL A 392 -9.80 -53.72 29.51
CA VAL A 392 -8.41 -53.55 29.04
C VAL A 392 -7.82 -52.25 29.59
N PHE A 393 -8.62 -51.18 29.62
CA PHE A 393 -8.20 -49.90 30.21
C PHE A 393 -7.90 -50.03 31.70
N ILE A 394 -8.80 -50.65 32.49
CA ILE A 394 -8.64 -50.84 33.93
C ILE A 394 -7.42 -51.73 34.22
N SER A 395 -7.26 -52.85 33.49
CA SER A 395 -6.13 -53.76 33.65
C SER A 395 -4.79 -53.05 33.42
N ASN A 396 -4.65 -52.31 32.31
CA ASN A 396 -3.43 -51.56 32.02
C ASN A 396 -3.09 -50.54 33.10
N ARG A 397 -4.12 -49.91 33.69
CA ARG A 397 -3.94 -48.92 34.75
C ARG A 397 -3.48 -49.58 36.05
N ILE A 398 -4.04 -50.75 36.40
CA ILE A 398 -3.59 -51.55 37.54
C ILE A 398 -2.13 -51.98 37.34
N ASP A 399 -1.75 -52.46 36.15
CA ASP A 399 -0.36 -52.85 35.85
C ASP A 399 0.62 -51.67 36.00
N GLU A 400 0.21 -50.44 35.64
CA GLU A 400 0.99 -49.24 35.86
C GLU A 400 1.23 -48.97 37.36
N TYR A 401 0.18 -49.10 38.18
CA TYR A 401 0.30 -48.96 39.63
C TYR A 401 1.13 -50.08 40.27
N LEU A 402 1.01 -51.32 39.81
CA LEU A 402 1.83 -52.45 40.25
C LEU A 402 3.31 -52.22 39.94
N LYS A 403 3.62 -51.74 38.74
CA LYS A 403 4.99 -51.39 38.35
C LYS A 403 5.57 -50.30 39.25
N ASN A 404 4.77 -49.29 39.59
CA ASN A 404 5.18 -48.23 40.52
C ASN A 404 5.37 -48.77 41.94
N ALA A 405 4.42 -49.56 42.45
CA ALA A 405 4.49 -50.17 43.78
C ALA A 405 5.76 -51.03 43.95
N LYS A 406 6.04 -51.88 42.95
CA LYS A 406 7.27 -52.70 42.88
C LYS A 406 8.54 -51.85 42.86
N LYS A 407 8.53 -50.71 42.16
CA LYS A 407 9.66 -49.76 42.11
C LYS A 407 9.94 -49.12 43.47
N PHE A 408 8.91 -48.84 44.26
CA PHE A 408 9.03 -48.22 45.59
C PHE A 408 9.10 -49.23 46.74
N GLY A 409 8.99 -50.52 46.45
CA GLY A 409 9.03 -51.59 47.46
C GLY A 409 7.82 -51.57 48.40
N VAL A 410 6.67 -51.12 47.89
CA VAL A 410 5.40 -51.11 48.64
C VAL A 410 4.45 -52.16 48.09
N GLU A 411 3.62 -52.72 48.95
CA GLU A 411 2.52 -53.61 48.55
C GLU A 411 1.38 -52.80 47.92
N LEU A 412 0.53 -53.45 47.14
CA LEU A 412 -0.63 -52.82 46.54
C LEU A 412 -1.85 -53.69 46.80
N SER A 413 -2.86 -53.13 47.45
CA SER A 413 -4.13 -53.82 47.69
C SER A 413 -5.19 -53.35 46.69
N ILE A 414 -5.96 -54.29 46.17
CA ILE A 414 -7.17 -54.04 45.41
C ILE A 414 -8.36 -54.47 46.27
N ILE A 415 -9.22 -53.51 46.58
CA ILE A 415 -10.42 -53.69 47.38
C ILE A 415 -11.61 -53.62 46.43
N THR A 416 -12.46 -54.64 46.44
CA THR A 416 -13.66 -54.67 45.62
C THR A 416 -14.91 -54.60 46.47
N PHE A 417 -15.84 -53.76 46.06
CA PHE A 417 -17.14 -53.58 46.69
C PHE A 417 -18.22 -54.10 45.75
N HIS A 418 -18.92 -55.15 46.17
CA HIS A 418 -19.98 -55.79 45.40
C HIS A 418 -21.34 -55.43 45.96
N PHE A 419 -22.20 -54.85 45.12
CA PHE A 419 -23.57 -54.56 45.49
C PHE A 419 -24.45 -55.82 45.37
N ALA A 420 -25.23 -56.09 46.42
CA ALA A 420 -26.17 -57.21 46.45
C ALA A 420 -27.25 -57.09 45.34
N GLU A 421 -27.70 -58.22 44.80
CA GLU A 421 -28.71 -58.30 43.73
C GLU A 421 -30.07 -57.65 44.08
N LYS A 422 -30.41 -57.58 45.38
CA LYS A 422 -31.64 -56.94 45.86
C LYS A 422 -31.68 -55.43 45.58
N SER A 423 -30.52 -54.77 45.58
CA SER A 423 -30.40 -53.31 45.46
C SER A 423 -30.71 -52.79 44.04
N TRP A 424 -30.93 -53.69 43.07
CA TRP A 424 -31.14 -53.40 41.64
C TRP A 424 -32.62 -53.24 41.24
N LYS A 425 -33.56 -53.56 42.13
CA LYS A 425 -35.01 -53.44 41.86
C LYS A 425 -35.51 -51.98 41.79
N GLU A 426 -34.67 -51.02 42.16
CA GLU A 426 -35.01 -49.60 42.31
C GLU A 426 -34.80 -48.76 41.04
N GLY A 427 -34.46 -49.39 39.90
CA GLY A 427 -34.25 -48.72 38.61
C GLY A 427 -32.84 -48.16 38.43
N ALA A 428 -32.43 -47.97 37.17
CA ALA A 428 -31.05 -47.63 36.79
C ALA A 428 -30.51 -46.35 37.45
N THR A 429 -31.36 -45.34 37.61
CA THR A 429 -30.98 -44.04 38.22
C THR A 429 -30.67 -44.16 39.71
N SER A 430 -31.37 -45.03 40.44
CA SER A 430 -31.11 -45.27 41.88
C SER A 430 -29.77 -45.99 42.06
N VAL A 431 -29.50 -46.98 41.21
CA VAL A 431 -28.23 -47.71 41.18
C VAL A 431 -27.06 -46.78 40.91
N GLU A 432 -27.16 -45.93 39.88
CA GLU A 432 -26.08 -45.00 39.53
C GLU A 432 -25.77 -44.05 40.68
N LYS A 433 -26.81 -43.59 41.38
CA LYS A 433 -26.66 -42.75 42.57
C LYS A 433 -25.90 -43.47 43.69
N LYS A 434 -26.18 -44.76 43.94
CA LYS A 434 -25.46 -45.56 44.95
C LYS A 434 -23.98 -45.73 44.62
N PHE A 435 -23.63 -45.95 43.34
CA PHE A 435 -22.22 -45.99 42.91
C PHE A 435 -21.53 -44.64 43.12
N GLN A 436 -22.18 -43.54 42.74
CA GLN A 436 -21.60 -42.20 42.89
C GLN A 436 -21.41 -41.79 44.35
N GLU A 437 -22.36 -42.15 45.23
CA GLU A 437 -22.27 -41.93 46.68
C GLU A 437 -21.09 -42.70 47.27
N LEU A 438 -20.95 -44.00 46.94
CA LEU A 438 -19.84 -44.83 47.41
C LEU A 438 -18.48 -44.33 46.90
N GLU A 439 -18.38 -43.97 45.62
CA GLU A 439 -17.16 -43.42 45.03
C GLU A 439 -16.71 -42.13 45.75
N ASN A 440 -17.66 -41.23 46.03
CA ASN A 440 -17.38 -39.97 46.72
C ASN A 440 -16.93 -40.20 48.17
N GLU A 441 -17.55 -41.15 48.88
CA GLU A 441 -17.12 -41.51 50.24
C GLU A 441 -15.70 -42.07 50.26
N LEU A 442 -15.40 -43.00 49.36
CA LEU A 442 -14.08 -43.62 49.25
C LEU A 442 -13.00 -42.59 48.90
N LYS A 443 -13.28 -41.68 47.95
CA LYS A 443 -12.37 -40.55 47.65
C LYS A 443 -12.10 -39.65 48.86
N SER A 444 -13.07 -39.49 49.75
CA SER A 444 -12.94 -38.63 50.93
C SER A 444 -12.29 -39.31 52.14
N LYS A 445 -12.44 -40.63 52.27
CA LYS A 445 -12.02 -41.40 53.45
C LYS A 445 -10.76 -42.23 53.22
N VAL A 446 -10.39 -42.51 51.96
CA VAL A 446 -9.21 -43.27 51.57
C VAL A 446 -8.30 -42.37 50.73
N ASN A 447 -7.38 -41.67 51.40
CA ASN A 447 -6.49 -40.72 50.74
C ASN A 447 -5.46 -41.40 49.82
N GLU A 448 -5.11 -42.64 50.13
CA GLU A 448 -4.14 -43.45 49.41
C GLU A 448 -4.75 -44.13 48.16
N ALA A 449 -6.06 -43.99 47.92
CA ALA A 449 -6.71 -44.60 46.76
C ALA A 449 -6.29 -43.89 45.46
N GLU A 450 -5.61 -44.63 44.58
CA GLU A 450 -5.13 -44.12 43.30
C GLU A 450 -6.11 -44.38 42.15
N LEU A 451 -6.99 -45.37 42.30
CA LEU A 451 -8.02 -45.71 41.32
C LEU A 451 -9.30 -46.12 42.04
N ILE A 452 -10.42 -45.48 41.71
CA ILE A 452 -11.77 -45.91 42.10
C ILE A 452 -12.58 -45.95 40.83
N VAL A 453 -13.01 -47.15 40.41
CA VAL A 453 -13.67 -47.34 39.12
C VAL A 453 -14.69 -48.46 39.19
N ARG A 454 -15.81 -48.29 38.47
CA ARG A 454 -16.80 -49.35 38.28
C ARG A 454 -16.21 -50.45 37.38
N TYR A 455 -16.28 -51.69 37.85
CA TYR A 455 -15.80 -52.88 37.16
C TYR A 455 -16.99 -53.83 36.97
N GLY A 456 -17.49 -53.95 35.74
CA GLY A 456 -18.66 -54.78 35.46
C GLY A 456 -19.98 -54.20 35.99
N VAL A 457 -20.97 -55.07 36.19
CA VAL A 457 -22.36 -54.65 36.44
C VAL A 457 -22.53 -54.14 37.87
N ASN A 458 -22.02 -54.86 38.87
CA ASN A 458 -22.31 -54.64 40.29
C ASN A 458 -21.05 -54.49 41.18
N CYS A 459 -19.88 -54.23 40.60
CA CYS A 459 -18.63 -54.14 41.35
C CYS A 459 -17.97 -52.78 41.17
N LEU A 460 -17.45 -52.25 42.28
CA LEU A 460 -16.56 -51.09 42.31
C LEU A 460 -15.18 -51.57 42.78
N ILE A 461 -14.13 -51.22 42.06
CA ILE A 461 -12.75 -51.54 42.41
C ILE A 461 -12.06 -50.29 42.94
N VAL A 462 -11.32 -50.46 44.04
CA VAL A 462 -10.44 -49.46 44.63
C VAL A 462 -9.02 -50.01 44.66
N VAL A 463 -8.06 -49.29 44.09
CA VAL A 463 -6.63 -49.65 44.12
C VAL A 463 -5.91 -48.74 45.10
N VAL A 464 -5.26 -49.33 46.09
CA VAL A 464 -4.59 -48.62 47.18
C VAL A 464 -3.14 -49.11 47.32
N PRO A 465 -2.15 -48.38 46.76
CA PRO A 465 -0.75 -48.66 47.03
C PRO A 465 -0.37 -48.34 48.48
N GLY A 466 0.60 -49.07 49.02
CA GLY A 466 1.10 -48.93 50.38
C GLY A 466 0.34 -49.72 51.44
N TRP A 467 -0.82 -50.29 51.09
CA TRP A 467 -1.59 -51.13 52.00
C TRP A 467 -1.27 -52.60 51.75
N SER A 468 -0.85 -53.31 52.80
CA SER A 468 -0.87 -54.77 52.80
C SER A 468 -2.30 -55.29 52.87
N LYS A 469 -2.50 -56.56 52.54
CA LYS A 469 -3.83 -57.21 52.65
C LYS A 469 -4.42 -57.09 54.06
N LEU A 470 -3.57 -57.16 55.08
CA LEU A 470 -3.95 -57.01 56.48
C LEU A 470 -4.33 -55.56 56.81
N ASP A 471 -3.55 -54.59 56.34
CA ASP A 471 -3.81 -53.16 56.57
C ASP A 471 -5.07 -52.71 55.87
N ALA A 472 -5.28 -53.14 54.63
CA ALA A 472 -6.51 -52.91 53.89
C ALA A 472 -7.73 -53.44 54.65
N ARG A 473 -7.64 -54.66 55.21
CA ARG A 473 -8.74 -55.23 56.00
C ARG A 473 -9.01 -54.46 57.28
N LYS A 474 -7.97 -54.02 58.00
CA LYS A 474 -8.11 -53.21 59.23
C LYS A 474 -8.69 -51.82 58.94
N ASN A 475 -8.14 -51.13 57.94
CA ASN A 475 -8.56 -49.79 57.59
C ASN A 475 -10.00 -49.77 57.07
N MET A 476 -10.39 -50.75 56.26
CA MET A 476 -11.77 -50.88 55.79
C MET A 476 -12.77 -51.16 56.93
N MET A 477 -12.38 -51.90 57.97
CA MET A 477 -13.24 -52.08 59.16
C MET A 477 -13.47 -50.79 59.96
N MET A 478 -12.56 -49.82 59.87
CA MET A 478 -12.64 -48.55 60.59
C MET A 478 -13.41 -47.47 59.81
N ILE A 479 -13.67 -47.69 58.52
CA ILE A 479 -14.35 -46.74 57.64
C ILE A 479 -15.85 -47.06 57.64
N GLU A 480 -16.65 -46.14 58.16
CA GLU A 480 -18.12 -46.24 58.03
C GLU A 480 -18.54 -45.83 56.63
N LEU A 481 -19.14 -46.75 55.86
CA LEU A 481 -19.68 -46.47 54.54
C LEU A 481 -21.21 -46.43 54.59
N THR A 482 -21.80 -45.50 53.84
CA THR A 482 -23.26 -45.46 53.69
C THR A 482 -23.72 -46.68 52.90
N ASN A 483 -24.76 -47.38 53.40
CA ASN A 483 -25.25 -48.66 52.85
C ASN A 483 -24.27 -49.84 52.95
N ALA A 484 -23.40 -49.86 53.98
CA ALA A 484 -22.48 -50.98 54.23
C ALA A 484 -23.19 -52.35 54.30
N ASP A 485 -24.45 -52.40 54.76
CA ASP A 485 -25.25 -53.63 54.84
C ASP A 485 -25.55 -54.27 53.46
N ASP A 486 -25.45 -53.49 52.38
CA ASP A 486 -25.72 -53.91 51.00
C ASP A 486 -24.43 -54.21 50.19
N LEU A 487 -23.26 -54.11 50.84
CA LEU A 487 -21.94 -54.22 50.23
C LEU A 487 -21.19 -55.46 50.74
N ASP A 488 -20.77 -56.32 49.82
CA ASP A 488 -19.80 -57.37 50.10
C ASP A 488 -18.40 -56.91 49.66
N THR A 489 -17.41 -57.07 50.54
CA THR A 489 -16.06 -56.52 50.32
C THR A 489 -15.03 -57.63 50.22
N SER A 490 -14.32 -57.69 49.09
CA SER A 490 -13.18 -58.60 48.88
C SER A 490 -11.88 -57.82 48.77
N ILE A 491 -10.78 -58.41 49.24
CA ILE A 491 -9.45 -57.77 49.21
C ILE A 491 -8.44 -58.77 48.67
N VAL A 492 -7.73 -58.36 47.63
CA VAL A 492 -6.55 -59.05 47.10
C VAL A 492 -5.35 -58.10 47.17
N ALA A 493 -4.14 -58.62 47.35
CA ALA A 493 -2.94 -57.80 47.42
C ALA A 493 -1.81 -58.36 46.55
N SER A 494 -0.98 -57.47 46.02
CA SER A 494 0.28 -57.82 45.37
C SER A 494 1.44 -57.60 46.34
N PRO A 495 2.38 -58.56 46.48
CA PRO A 495 2.55 -59.77 45.66
C PRO A 495 1.80 -61.03 46.14
N GLU A 496 1.05 -60.98 47.24
CA GLU A 496 0.47 -62.17 47.90
C GLU A 496 -0.48 -63.00 47.00
N ASP A 497 -1.40 -62.33 46.31
CA ASP A 497 -2.47 -62.93 45.51
C ASP A 497 -2.19 -62.86 43.98
N GLY A 498 -1.13 -62.17 43.57
CA GLY A 498 -0.75 -62.00 42.16
C GLY A 498 0.26 -60.87 41.95
N GLU A 499 1.03 -60.94 40.86
CA GLU A 499 2.01 -59.91 40.46
C GLU A 499 1.57 -59.10 39.23
N THR A 500 0.50 -59.53 38.54
CA THR A 500 -0.07 -58.84 37.37
C THR A 500 -1.52 -58.46 37.60
N ALA A 501 -2.01 -57.43 36.87
CA ALA A 501 -3.42 -57.05 36.93
C ALA A 501 -4.35 -58.21 36.57
N SER A 502 -3.97 -59.02 35.58
CA SER A 502 -4.75 -60.19 35.16
C SER A 502 -4.88 -61.25 36.27
N GLU A 503 -3.79 -61.52 37.01
CA GLU A 503 -3.81 -62.47 38.14
C GLU A 503 -4.67 -61.95 39.30
N LEU A 504 -4.51 -60.68 39.67
CA LEU A 504 -5.28 -60.07 40.76
C LEU A 504 -6.78 -59.97 40.42
N LEU A 505 -7.12 -59.57 39.20
CA LEU A 505 -8.51 -59.53 38.73
C LEU A 505 -9.11 -60.95 38.66
N ALA A 506 -8.33 -61.96 38.25
CA ALA A 506 -8.77 -63.36 38.29
C ALA A 506 -8.96 -63.88 39.72
N ALA A 507 -8.11 -63.49 40.67
CA ALA A 507 -8.26 -63.82 42.08
C ALA A 507 -9.54 -63.22 42.67
N ILE A 508 -9.88 -61.98 42.30
CA ILE A 508 -11.16 -61.33 42.65
C ILE A 508 -12.34 -62.14 42.12
N GLU A 509 -12.33 -62.53 40.85
CA GLU A 509 -13.41 -63.33 40.25
C GLU A 509 -13.51 -64.75 40.84
N GLY A 510 -12.38 -65.32 41.26
CA GLY A 510 -12.31 -66.63 41.92
C GLY A 510 -12.92 -66.63 43.32
N LEU A 511 -12.71 -65.56 44.09
CA LEU A 511 -13.28 -65.38 45.43
C LEU A 511 -14.82 -65.25 45.41
N GLN A 512 -15.41 -64.88 44.27
CA GLN A 512 -16.87 -64.82 44.12
C GLN A 512 -17.53 -66.18 43.85
N ARG A 513 -16.76 -67.18 43.39
CA ARG A 513 -17.29 -68.53 43.06
C ARG A 513 -17.13 -69.54 44.20
N ALA A 514 -16.37 -69.20 45.22
CA ALA A 514 -16.14 -69.99 46.43
C ALA A 514 -17.11 -69.57 47.53
#